data_AF-C0NZF4-F1
#
_entry.id   AF-C0NZF4-F1
#
_cell.length_a   1.000
_cell.length_b   1.000
_cell.length_c   1.000
_cell.angle_alpha   90.00
_cell.angle_beta   90.00
_cell.angle_gamma   90.00
#
_symmetry.space_group_name_H-M   'P 1'
#
loop_
_entity.id
_entity.type
_entity.pdbx_description
1 polymer ?
#
loop_
_entity_poly.entity_id
_entity_poly.type
_entity_poly.pdbx_seq_one_letter_code
_entity_poly.pdbx_strand_id
1 'polypeptide(L)'
;MAATNPTTANPAEPKPISVLFVCLGNICRSPMAEAIFRHQITTAAAPPELAFSTIDSAGTGAYHTNSPPDPRTMSTLRNHGITTYTHAARKIKKQDFFAFDYILAMDSENLENLAYERRRAVRGDKKNGQDDAEAEAEGAGAKIAEVRLIGDFSSDGSVTAKPGEGEVVGDPYYGGKEGFEVIYARLVRLCQGFLKFLAREAEKGAGA
;
A
#
# COMPACT_ATOMS: atom_id res chain seq x y z
N MET A 1 -50.08 -4.39 16.27
CA MET A 1 -49.28 -3.17 16.02
C MET A 1 -47.82 -3.57 15.99
N ALA A 2 -47.12 -3.32 14.89
CA ALA A 2 -45.71 -3.64 14.75
C ALA A 2 -44.88 -2.61 15.53
N ALA A 3 -44.14 -3.06 16.54
CA ALA A 3 -43.07 -2.28 17.14
C ALA A 3 -41.81 -2.50 16.31
N THR A 4 -41.56 -1.65 15.32
CA THR A 4 -40.24 -1.55 14.71
C THR A 4 -39.33 -0.83 15.70
N ASN A 5 -38.48 -1.60 16.39
CA ASN A 5 -37.39 -1.02 17.16
C ASN A 5 -36.49 -0.21 16.22
N PRO A 6 -36.11 1.02 16.57
CA PRO A 6 -35.18 1.82 15.78
C PRO A 6 -33.80 1.15 15.83
N THR A 7 -33.21 0.95 14.66
CA THR A 7 -31.80 0.59 14.50
C THR A 7 -30.96 1.66 15.21
N THR A 8 -30.42 1.31 16.38
CA THR A 8 -29.34 2.07 17.02
C THR A 8 -28.21 2.15 16.00
N ALA A 9 -27.88 3.37 15.56
CA ALA A 9 -26.66 3.61 14.80
C ALA A 9 -25.50 3.03 15.62
N ASN A 10 -24.77 2.09 15.02
CA ASN A 10 -23.67 1.38 15.65
C ASN A 10 -22.57 2.40 16.05
N PRO A 11 -21.87 2.25 17.19
CA PRO A 11 -20.84 3.21 17.62
C PRO A 11 -19.75 3.34 16.55
N ALA A 12 -19.45 4.59 16.18
CA ALA A 12 -18.43 5.08 15.24
C ALA A 12 -17.70 3.98 14.43
N GLU A 13 -18.16 3.73 13.21
CA GLU A 13 -17.47 2.84 12.26
C GLU A 13 -16.00 3.29 12.08
N PRO A 14 -15.03 2.36 12.08
CA PRO A 14 -13.63 2.71 11.95
C PRO A 14 -13.35 3.37 10.60
N LYS A 15 -12.54 4.44 10.60
CA LYS A 15 -12.14 5.12 9.36
C LYS A 15 -11.41 4.13 8.43
N PRO A 16 -11.90 3.90 7.20
CA PRO A 16 -11.26 2.94 6.30
C PRO A 16 -9.85 3.36 5.86
N ILE A 17 -8.89 2.45 5.98
CA ILE A 17 -7.47 2.65 5.66
C ILE A 17 -7.21 2.39 4.17
N SER A 18 -6.43 3.26 3.51
CA SER A 18 -5.96 3.06 2.13
C SER A 18 -4.45 2.78 2.07
N VAL A 19 -4.06 1.74 1.31
CA VAL A 19 -2.67 1.27 1.19
C VAL A 19 -2.25 1.12 -0.28
N LEU A 20 -1.08 1.64 -0.65
CA LEU A 20 -0.47 1.50 -1.97
C LEU A 20 0.88 0.81 -1.88
N PHE A 21 1.06 -0.32 -2.56
CA PHE A 21 2.36 -1.00 -2.67
C PHE A 21 3.12 -0.51 -3.90
N VAL A 22 4.42 -0.26 -3.79
CA VAL A 22 5.19 0.35 -4.89
C VAL A 22 6.51 -0.38 -5.14
N CYS A 23 6.72 -0.78 -6.40
CA CYS A 23 8.01 -1.29 -6.88
C CYS A 23 8.47 -0.52 -8.14
N LEU A 24 9.54 -0.95 -8.83
CA LEU A 24 9.99 -0.27 -10.04
C LEU A 24 8.97 -0.34 -11.20
N GLY A 25 8.63 -1.54 -11.64
CA GLY A 25 7.83 -1.78 -12.86
C GLY A 25 6.34 -2.11 -12.64
N ASN A 26 5.89 -2.28 -11.40
CA ASN A 26 4.52 -2.70 -11.04
C ASN A 26 4.02 -4.02 -11.66
N ILE A 27 4.93 -4.93 -11.97
CA ILE A 27 4.57 -6.26 -12.50
C ILE A 27 5.01 -7.43 -11.62
N CYS A 28 6.01 -7.25 -10.75
CA CYS A 28 6.54 -8.34 -9.91
C CYS A 28 6.14 -8.21 -8.45
N ARG A 29 6.85 -7.36 -7.70
CA ARG A 29 6.82 -7.29 -6.23
C ARG A 29 5.57 -6.60 -5.68
N SER A 30 5.27 -5.39 -6.15
CA SER A 30 4.12 -4.63 -5.66
C SER A 30 2.76 -5.26 -5.97
N PRO A 31 2.48 -5.83 -7.17
CA PRO A 31 1.21 -6.53 -7.38
C PRO A 31 1.11 -7.83 -6.56
N MET A 32 2.24 -8.52 -6.33
CA MET A 32 2.26 -9.69 -5.44
C MET A 32 1.91 -9.29 -3.99
N ALA A 33 2.48 -8.20 -3.50
CA ALA A 33 2.20 -7.67 -2.17
C ALA A 33 0.73 -7.26 -2.00
N GLU A 34 0.17 -6.56 -2.99
CA GLU A 34 -1.25 -6.18 -3.03
C GLU A 34 -2.18 -7.40 -2.96
N ALA A 35 -1.91 -8.41 -3.79
CA ALA A 35 -2.69 -9.64 -3.83
C ALA A 35 -2.63 -10.42 -2.51
N ILE A 36 -1.43 -10.56 -1.94
CA ILE A 36 -1.22 -11.20 -0.63
C ILE A 36 -1.96 -10.44 0.46
N PHE A 37 -1.83 -9.11 0.52
CA PHE A 37 -2.44 -8.30 1.55
C PHE A 37 -3.97 -8.37 1.49
N ARG A 38 -4.56 -8.22 0.29
CA ARG A 38 -6.01 -8.42 0.07
C ARG A 38 -6.47 -9.81 0.49
N HIS A 39 -5.70 -10.85 0.19
CA HIS A 39 -6.02 -12.22 0.60
C HIS A 39 -5.97 -12.38 2.12
N GLN A 40 -4.96 -11.82 2.80
CA GLN A 40 -4.82 -11.92 4.25
C GLN A 40 -5.96 -11.21 5.00
N ILE A 41 -6.34 -9.99 4.59
CA ILE A 41 -7.43 -9.26 5.26
C ILE A 41 -8.80 -9.93 5.09
N THR A 42 -8.98 -10.71 4.01
CA THR A 42 -10.24 -11.42 3.73
C THR A 42 -10.28 -12.81 4.36
N THR A 43 -9.14 -13.49 4.52
CA THR A 43 -9.09 -14.88 5.01
C THR A 43 -8.72 -15.03 6.48
N ALA A 44 -7.90 -14.12 7.03
CA ALA A 44 -7.41 -14.23 8.40
C ALA A 44 -8.43 -13.73 9.44
N ALA A 45 -9.65 -13.35 9.01
CA ALA A 45 -10.57 -12.49 9.76
C ALA A 45 -9.84 -11.23 10.23
N ALA A 46 -9.77 -10.21 9.37
CA ALA A 46 -9.23 -8.91 9.78
C ALA A 46 -9.85 -8.52 11.14
N PRO A 47 -9.04 -8.02 12.10
CA PRO A 47 -9.55 -7.54 13.37
C PRO A 47 -10.73 -6.59 13.15
N PRO A 48 -11.81 -6.69 13.94
CA PRO A 48 -13.04 -5.92 13.71
C PRO A 48 -12.82 -4.41 13.80
N GLU A 49 -11.68 -3.96 14.37
CA GLU A 49 -11.31 -2.54 14.44
C GLU A 49 -10.76 -2.00 13.11
N LEU A 50 -10.46 -2.86 12.13
CA LEU A 50 -9.89 -2.45 10.84
C LEU A 50 -10.93 -2.47 9.72
N ALA A 51 -11.13 -1.30 9.12
CA ALA A 51 -11.77 -1.17 7.82
C ALA A 51 -10.72 -0.78 6.77
N PHE A 52 -10.88 -1.29 5.55
CA PHE A 52 -10.03 -0.95 4.41
C PHE A 52 -10.87 -0.33 3.29
N SER A 53 -10.35 0.74 2.68
CA SER A 53 -10.93 1.33 1.48
C SER A 53 -10.20 0.81 0.24
N THR A 54 -9.19 1.55 -0.23
CA THR A 54 -8.43 1.22 -1.42
C THR A 54 -7.12 0.53 -1.05
N ILE A 55 -6.98 -0.71 -1.49
CA ILE A 55 -5.69 -1.40 -1.55
C ILE A 55 -5.30 -1.45 -3.02
N ASP A 56 -4.11 -1.01 -3.40
CA ASP A 56 -3.67 -0.95 -4.80
C ASP A 56 -2.14 -1.13 -4.91
N SER A 57 -1.61 -1.22 -6.12
CA SER A 57 -0.18 -1.16 -6.38
C SER A 57 0.18 -0.26 -7.57
N ALA A 58 1.40 0.28 -7.53
CA ALA A 58 1.95 1.13 -8.57
C ALA A 58 3.45 0.90 -8.79
N GLY A 59 3.97 1.58 -9.81
CA GLY A 59 5.37 1.60 -10.22
C GLY A 59 5.97 2.98 -10.08
N THR A 60 7.25 3.08 -9.71
CA THR A 60 8.00 4.34 -9.83
C THR A 60 8.30 4.67 -11.30
N GLY A 61 8.48 3.64 -12.13
CA GLY A 61 8.57 3.73 -13.59
C GLY A 61 7.22 3.58 -14.30
N ALA A 62 7.20 3.85 -15.60
CA ALA A 62 6.03 3.65 -16.49
C ALA A 62 6.25 2.52 -17.53
N TYR A 63 7.26 1.66 -17.31
CA TYR A 63 7.74 0.68 -18.30
C TYR A 63 6.68 -0.33 -18.77
N HIS A 64 5.71 -0.64 -17.90
CA HIS A 64 4.71 -1.67 -18.14
C HIS A 64 3.28 -1.13 -18.02
N THR A 65 3.06 0.16 -18.25
CA THR A 65 1.73 0.76 -18.07
C THR A 65 0.67 -0.05 -18.86
N ASN A 66 -0.44 -0.38 -18.19
CA ASN A 66 -1.54 -1.23 -18.67
C ASN A 66 -1.20 -2.72 -18.90
N SER A 67 0.02 -3.16 -18.64
CA SER A 67 0.38 -4.58 -18.70
C SER A 67 -0.14 -5.33 -17.47
N PRO A 68 -0.50 -6.61 -17.58
CA PRO A 68 -0.80 -7.42 -16.40
C PRO A 68 0.48 -7.65 -15.56
N PRO A 69 0.34 -8.12 -14.30
CA PRO A 69 1.48 -8.61 -13.54
C PRO A 69 2.25 -9.69 -14.30
N ASP A 70 3.53 -9.84 -13.96
CA ASP A 70 4.42 -10.83 -14.54
C ASP A 70 3.78 -12.23 -14.43
N PRO A 71 3.81 -13.06 -15.49
CA PRO A 71 3.23 -14.40 -15.45
C PRO A 71 3.73 -15.27 -14.30
N ARG A 72 4.96 -15.07 -13.83
CA ARG A 72 5.54 -15.77 -12.67
C ARG A 72 4.92 -15.27 -11.36
N THR A 73 4.69 -13.96 -11.21
CA THR A 73 3.89 -13.43 -10.08
C THR A 73 2.51 -14.08 -10.08
N MET A 74 1.82 -14.08 -11.21
CA MET A 74 0.48 -14.67 -11.30
C MET A 74 0.50 -16.18 -11.05
N SER A 75 1.53 -16.90 -11.52
CA SER A 75 1.67 -18.33 -11.26
C SER A 75 1.92 -18.63 -9.79
N THR A 76 2.80 -17.89 -9.13
CA THR A 76 3.07 -18.07 -7.71
C THR A 76 1.83 -17.75 -6.88
N LEU A 77 1.12 -16.65 -7.15
CA LEU A 77 -0.15 -16.34 -6.48
C LEU A 77 -1.16 -17.49 -6.60
N ARG A 78 -1.34 -18.05 -7.81
CA ARG A 78 -2.23 -19.20 -8.03
C ARG A 78 -1.78 -20.45 -7.26
N ASN A 79 -0.48 -20.74 -7.22
CA ASN A 79 0.06 -21.88 -6.48
C ASN A 79 -0.25 -21.80 -4.97
N HIS A 80 -0.43 -20.59 -4.45
CA HIS A 80 -0.80 -20.33 -3.05
C HIS A 80 -2.29 -19.97 -2.86
N GLY A 81 -3.15 -20.31 -3.84
CA GLY A 81 -4.61 -20.18 -3.71
C GLY A 81 -5.19 -18.79 -4.02
N ILE A 82 -4.38 -17.82 -4.45
CA ILE A 82 -4.84 -16.48 -4.84
C ILE A 82 -5.10 -16.47 -6.35
N THR A 83 -6.35 -16.80 -6.74
CA THR A 83 -6.72 -17.03 -8.15
C THR A 83 -7.54 -15.92 -8.80
N THR A 84 -8.15 -15.03 -8.00
CA THR A 84 -9.05 -13.97 -8.47
C THR A 84 -8.37 -12.62 -8.66
N TYR A 85 -7.06 -12.53 -8.39
CA TYR A 85 -6.32 -11.28 -8.51
C TYR A 85 -6.18 -10.85 -9.97
N THR A 86 -6.56 -9.61 -10.26
CA THR A 86 -6.36 -8.95 -11.54
C THR A 86 -5.78 -7.57 -11.27
N HIS A 87 -4.91 -7.11 -12.17
CA HIS A 87 -4.26 -5.82 -12.04
C HIS A 87 -3.79 -5.34 -13.41
N ALA A 88 -3.69 -4.03 -13.56
CA ALA A 88 -3.06 -3.38 -14.71
C ALA A 88 -2.00 -2.43 -14.18
N ALA A 89 -0.75 -2.67 -14.58
CA ALA A 89 0.38 -1.92 -14.08
C ALA A 89 0.21 -0.43 -14.37
N ARG A 90 0.52 0.41 -13.38
CA ARG A 90 0.40 1.87 -13.47
C ARG A 90 1.58 2.55 -12.81
N LYS A 91 1.88 3.77 -13.24
CA LYS A 91 2.84 4.64 -12.55
C LYS A 91 2.16 5.32 -11.35
N ILE A 92 2.92 5.54 -10.29
CA ILE A 92 2.50 6.41 -9.19
C ILE A 92 2.28 7.85 -9.67
N LYS A 93 1.26 8.50 -9.13
CA LYS A 93 0.85 9.87 -9.44
C LYS A 93 0.98 10.76 -8.21
N LYS A 94 1.06 12.07 -8.42
CA LYS A 94 1.07 13.05 -7.31
C LYS A 94 -0.15 12.90 -6.39
N GLN A 95 -1.32 12.63 -6.95
CA GLN A 95 -2.56 12.43 -6.21
C GLN A 95 -2.52 11.20 -5.27
N ASP A 96 -1.71 10.19 -5.57
CA ASP A 96 -1.59 9.00 -4.71
C ASP A 96 -1.09 9.39 -3.30
N PHE A 97 -0.20 10.39 -3.19
CA PHE A 97 0.30 10.86 -1.90
C PHE A 97 -0.77 11.51 -1.02
N PHE A 98 -1.91 11.91 -1.58
CA PHE A 98 -3.04 12.48 -0.84
C PHE A 98 -4.19 11.48 -0.68
N ALA A 99 -4.31 10.50 -1.59
CA ALA A 99 -5.36 9.48 -1.58
C ALA A 99 -5.08 8.33 -0.57
N PHE A 100 -3.81 7.98 -0.37
CA PHE A 100 -3.42 6.83 0.45
C PHE A 100 -3.04 7.23 1.90
N ASP A 101 -3.29 6.35 2.89
CA ASP A 101 -2.71 6.48 4.24
C ASP A 101 -1.25 6.03 4.24
N TYR A 102 -0.98 4.91 3.58
CA TYR A 102 0.35 4.30 3.52
C TYR A 102 0.77 4.03 2.08
N ILE A 103 1.99 4.43 1.72
CA ILE A 103 2.64 4.06 0.46
C ILE A 103 3.92 3.28 0.80
N LEU A 104 3.94 2.01 0.44
CA LEU A 104 4.93 1.03 0.89
C LEU A 104 5.86 0.62 -0.25
N ALA A 105 7.11 1.09 -0.20
CA ALA A 105 8.17 0.73 -1.13
C ALA A 105 8.72 -0.68 -0.87
N MET A 106 9.14 -1.35 -1.95
CA MET A 106 9.77 -2.66 -1.89
C MET A 106 11.26 -2.59 -1.52
N ASP A 107 11.98 -1.59 -2.02
CA ASP A 107 13.42 -1.42 -1.78
C ASP A 107 13.79 0.06 -1.54
N SER A 108 15.06 0.28 -1.19
CA SER A 108 15.58 1.62 -0.87
C SER A 108 15.53 2.58 -2.06
N GLU A 109 15.74 2.10 -3.29
CA GLU A 109 15.65 2.95 -4.50
C GLU A 109 14.21 3.42 -4.74
N ASN A 110 13.25 2.52 -4.53
CA ASN A 110 11.82 2.85 -4.61
C ASN A 110 11.45 3.85 -3.52
N LEU A 111 11.93 3.66 -2.28
CA LEU A 111 11.70 4.58 -1.18
C LEU A 111 12.27 5.98 -1.48
N GLU A 112 13.50 6.07 -2.00
CA GLU A 112 14.12 7.34 -2.35
C GLU A 112 13.32 8.07 -3.45
N ASN A 113 12.90 7.33 -4.49
CA ASN A 113 12.07 7.88 -5.55
C ASN A 113 10.73 8.42 -5.01
N LEU A 114 10.05 7.65 -4.15
CA LEU A 114 8.81 8.07 -3.50
C LEU A 114 9.02 9.29 -2.62
N ALA A 115 10.10 9.34 -1.84
CA ALA A 115 10.42 10.50 -1.01
C ALA A 115 10.65 11.75 -1.85
N TYR A 116 11.28 11.62 -3.02
CA TYR A 116 11.45 12.71 -3.99
C TYR A 116 10.10 13.16 -4.56
N GLU A 117 9.28 12.25 -5.08
CA GLU A 117 7.98 12.58 -5.66
C GLU A 117 7.00 13.13 -4.61
N ARG A 118 7.03 12.62 -3.37
CA ARG A 118 6.27 13.16 -2.24
C ARG A 118 6.61 14.62 -1.97
N ARG A 119 7.90 14.97 -1.94
CA ARG A 119 8.33 16.37 -1.75
C ARG A 119 7.81 17.28 -2.86
N ARG A 120 7.77 16.80 -4.10
CA ARG A 120 7.21 17.55 -5.24
C ARG A 120 5.70 17.68 -5.17
N ALA A 121 4.99 16.65 -4.73
CA ALA A 121 3.54 16.71 -4.52
C ALA A 121 3.17 17.76 -3.46
N VAL A 122 3.86 17.76 -2.31
CA VAL A 122 3.59 18.68 -1.19
C VAL A 122 3.94 20.13 -1.51
N ARG A 123 5.07 20.39 -2.17
CA ARG A 123 5.53 21.75 -2.45
C ARG A 123 4.63 22.49 -3.45
N GLY A 124 3.73 21.77 -4.14
CA GLY A 124 3.06 22.25 -5.34
C GLY A 124 4.06 22.44 -6.48
N ASP A 125 3.59 22.45 -7.73
CA ASP A 125 4.42 22.94 -8.84
C ASP A 125 4.55 24.46 -8.70
N LYS A 126 5.47 24.95 -7.86
CA LYS A 126 5.98 26.31 -8.01
C LYS A 126 6.77 26.35 -9.32
N LYS A 127 6.08 26.54 -10.44
CA LYS A 127 6.71 26.82 -11.73
C LYS A 127 7.52 28.12 -11.57
N ASN A 128 8.80 28.06 -11.89
CA ASN A 128 9.58 29.27 -12.15
C ASN A 128 8.94 29.98 -13.34
N GLY A 129 8.25 31.10 -13.08
CA GLY A 129 7.88 32.11 -14.07
C GLY A 129 6.96 31.65 -15.20
N GLN A 130 5.67 31.54 -14.93
CA GLN A 130 4.64 31.96 -15.91
C GLN A 130 3.31 32.15 -15.19
N ASP A 131 2.81 33.37 -15.25
CA ASP A 131 1.47 33.75 -14.85
C ASP A 131 0.44 32.99 -15.71
N ASP A 132 -0.64 32.58 -15.06
CA ASP A 132 -1.96 32.16 -15.58
C ASP A 132 -2.42 30.76 -15.12
N ALA A 133 -3.64 30.78 -14.60
CA ALA A 133 -4.52 29.71 -14.13
C ALA A 133 -4.26 29.16 -12.71
N GLU A 134 -5.06 29.71 -11.80
CA GLU A 134 -5.57 29.17 -10.53
C GLU A 134 -5.63 27.63 -10.51
N ALA A 135 -4.57 26.99 -10.01
CA ALA A 135 -4.71 25.69 -9.41
C ALA A 135 -5.19 25.94 -7.98
N GLU A 136 -6.46 25.65 -7.70
CA GLU A 136 -6.98 25.70 -6.33
C GLU A 136 -6.07 24.87 -5.43
N ALA A 137 -5.43 25.55 -4.49
CA ALA A 137 -4.70 24.93 -3.42
C ALA A 137 -5.73 24.22 -2.53
N GLU A 138 -6.10 22.99 -2.90
CA GLU A 138 -6.83 22.11 -2.00
C GLU A 138 -5.99 21.93 -0.73
N GLY A 139 -6.41 22.65 0.30
CA GLY A 139 -6.17 22.38 1.72
C GLY A 139 -4.72 22.33 2.16
N ALA A 140 -4.26 23.42 2.79
CA ALA A 140 -3.11 23.44 3.70
C ALA A 140 -3.26 22.50 4.95
N GLY A 141 -4.22 21.58 4.93
CA GLY A 141 -4.47 20.53 5.92
C GLY A 141 -4.84 19.17 5.30
N ALA A 142 -4.60 18.95 4.00
CA ALA A 142 -4.85 17.65 3.37
C ALA A 142 -3.95 16.57 3.98
N LYS A 143 -4.55 15.41 4.31
CA LYS A 143 -3.83 14.19 4.71
C LYS A 143 -2.75 13.87 3.66
N ILE A 144 -1.56 13.51 4.14
CA ILE A 144 -0.49 12.99 3.30
C ILE A 144 -0.10 11.59 3.73
N ALA A 145 0.10 10.70 2.75
CA ALA A 145 0.52 9.35 2.98
C ALA A 145 1.87 9.28 3.72
N GLU A 146 1.95 8.34 4.66
CA GLU A 146 3.22 7.89 5.21
C GLU A 146 3.92 7.00 4.19
N VAL A 147 5.19 7.30 3.91
CA VAL A 147 6.01 6.57 2.93
C VAL A 147 7.08 5.80 3.67
N ARG A 148 7.07 4.47 3.53
CA ARG A 148 7.97 3.53 4.23
C ARG A 148 8.38 2.36 3.35
N LEU A 149 9.38 1.59 3.79
CA LEU A 149 9.55 0.23 3.27
C LEU A 149 8.46 -0.67 3.83
N ILE A 150 7.99 -1.63 3.05
CA ILE A 150 7.15 -2.71 3.57
C ILE A 150 7.87 -3.51 4.68
N GLY A 151 9.20 -3.58 4.64
CA GLY A 151 10.02 -4.20 5.67
C GLY A 151 10.30 -3.36 6.90
N ASP A 152 9.79 -2.12 6.98
CA ASP A 152 9.85 -1.33 8.22
C ASP A 152 8.93 -1.89 9.31
N PHE A 153 7.97 -2.76 8.94
CA PHE A 153 7.01 -3.38 9.85
C PHE A 153 7.46 -4.80 10.23
N SER A 154 7.73 -4.98 11.52
CA SER A 154 8.19 -6.24 12.09
C SER A 154 7.04 -7.23 12.29
N SER A 155 7.37 -8.52 12.45
CA SER A 155 6.40 -9.61 12.63
C SER A 155 5.57 -9.52 13.91
N ASP A 156 5.96 -8.70 14.87
CA ASP A 156 5.24 -8.39 16.11
C ASP A 156 4.38 -7.11 16.02
N GLY A 157 4.31 -6.49 14.83
CA GLY A 157 3.60 -5.23 14.60
C GLY A 157 4.32 -3.98 15.10
N SER A 158 5.59 -4.09 15.52
CA SER A 158 6.43 -2.90 15.74
C SER A 158 6.87 -2.30 14.38
N VAL A 159 7.20 -1.01 14.39
CA VAL A 159 7.70 -0.27 13.23
C VAL A 159 9.06 0.34 13.54
N THR A 160 9.96 0.39 12.56
CA THR A 160 11.27 1.03 12.69
C THR A 160 11.15 2.53 13.01
N ALA A 161 12.16 3.08 13.69
CA ALA A 161 12.12 4.48 14.12
C ALA A 161 12.10 5.45 12.93
N LYS A 162 12.81 5.12 11.84
CA LYS A 162 12.79 5.90 10.59
C LYS A 162 12.36 5.04 9.40
N PRO A 163 11.70 5.63 8.41
CA PRO A 163 11.48 4.97 7.12
C PRO A 163 12.80 4.49 6.51
N GLY A 164 12.83 3.27 6.00
CA GLY A 164 13.97 2.73 5.27
C GLY A 164 15.00 1.97 6.11
N GLU A 165 14.79 1.82 7.42
CA GLU A 165 15.65 1.03 8.30
C GLU A 165 15.28 -0.46 8.29
N GLY A 166 14.10 -0.78 7.77
CA GLY A 166 13.60 -2.12 7.60
C GLY A 166 14.24 -2.87 6.45
N GLU A 167 13.77 -4.09 6.25
CA GLU A 167 14.31 -4.98 5.24
C GLU A 167 13.75 -4.68 3.83
N VAL A 168 14.61 -4.80 2.82
CA VAL A 168 14.25 -4.65 1.41
C VAL A 168 13.77 -5.97 0.80
N VAL A 169 12.75 -5.88 -0.05
CA VAL A 169 12.25 -6.97 -0.89
C VAL A 169 13.00 -6.94 -2.23
N GLY A 170 13.99 -7.82 -2.36
CA GLY A 170 14.83 -7.93 -3.56
C GLY A 170 14.03 -8.21 -4.83
N ASP A 171 14.52 -7.76 -5.98
CA ASP A 171 13.83 -7.91 -7.27
C ASP A 171 13.92 -9.36 -7.79
N PRO A 172 12.79 -10.08 -7.95
CA PRO A 172 12.81 -11.46 -8.42
C PRO A 172 12.89 -11.57 -9.95
N TYR A 173 12.92 -10.47 -10.72
CA TYR A 173 12.75 -10.50 -12.18
C TYR A 173 13.71 -11.46 -12.90
N TYR A 174 14.96 -11.56 -12.43
CA TYR A 174 15.97 -12.50 -12.96
C TYR A 174 16.11 -13.79 -12.11
N GLY A 175 15.31 -13.95 -11.06
CA GLY A 175 15.41 -15.05 -10.09
C GLY A 175 14.70 -16.36 -10.49
N GLY A 176 14.19 -16.48 -11.72
CA GLY A 176 13.45 -17.68 -12.14
C GLY A 176 12.15 -17.87 -11.35
N LYS A 177 11.64 -19.11 -11.25
CA LYS A 177 10.42 -19.40 -10.48
C LYS A 177 10.70 -19.37 -8.98
N GLU A 178 11.87 -19.87 -8.59
CA GLU A 178 12.35 -19.97 -7.23
C GLU A 178 12.48 -18.59 -6.58
N GLY A 179 12.99 -17.60 -7.31
CA GLY A 179 13.06 -16.22 -6.84
C GLY A 179 11.68 -15.63 -6.51
N PHE A 180 10.66 -15.92 -7.33
CA PHE A 180 9.29 -15.45 -7.05
C PHE A 180 8.68 -16.14 -5.82
N GLU A 181 8.95 -17.44 -5.60
CA GLU A 181 8.51 -18.14 -4.38
C GLU A 181 9.19 -17.59 -3.11
N VAL A 182 10.49 -17.26 -3.19
CA VAL A 182 11.21 -16.62 -2.09
C VAL A 182 10.61 -15.26 -1.75
N ILE A 183 10.34 -14.43 -2.77
CA ILE A 183 9.71 -13.13 -2.58
C ILE A 183 8.27 -13.26 -2.07
N TYR A 184 7.51 -14.25 -2.53
CA TYR A 184 6.17 -14.53 -2.01
C TYR A 184 6.19 -14.82 -0.51
N ALA A 185 7.02 -15.78 -0.07
CA ALA A 185 7.15 -16.13 1.34
C ALA A 185 7.57 -14.92 2.19
N ARG A 186 8.44 -14.06 1.64
CA ARG A 186 8.85 -12.83 2.32
C ARG A 186 7.71 -11.83 2.46
N LEU A 187 6.98 -11.57 1.38
CA LEU A 187 5.85 -10.64 1.36
C LEU A 187 4.70 -11.12 2.25
N VAL A 188 4.45 -12.43 2.36
CA VAL A 188 3.48 -12.98 3.33
C VAL A 188 3.80 -12.52 4.75
N ARG A 189 5.05 -12.72 5.20
CA ARG A 189 5.48 -12.32 6.55
C ARG A 189 5.41 -10.81 6.75
N LEU A 190 5.83 -10.04 5.76
CA LEU A 190 5.85 -8.57 5.86
C LEU A 190 4.44 -7.97 5.87
N CYS A 191 3.53 -8.49 5.04
CA CYS A 191 2.12 -8.10 5.06
C CYS A 191 1.45 -8.42 6.40
N GLN A 192 1.80 -9.56 7.02
CA GLN A 192 1.32 -9.91 8.37
C GLN A 192 1.87 -8.96 9.43
N GLY A 193 3.14 -8.58 9.35
CA GLY A 193 3.73 -7.59 10.25
C GLY A 193 3.04 -6.24 10.15
N PHE A 194 2.80 -5.78 8.92
CA PHE A 194 2.06 -4.54 8.64
C PHE A 194 0.61 -4.61 9.15
N LEU A 195 -0.11 -5.72 8.94
CA LEU A 195 -1.48 -5.87 9.45
C LEU A 195 -1.54 -5.82 10.99
N LYS A 196 -0.57 -6.43 11.68
CA LYS A 196 -0.45 -6.34 13.15
C LYS A 196 -0.14 -4.92 13.62
N PHE A 197 0.70 -4.19 12.89
CA PHE A 197 0.94 -2.78 13.18
C PHE A 197 -0.36 -1.98 13.09
N LEU A 198 -1.13 -2.13 12.01
CA LEU A 198 -2.40 -1.43 11.84
C LEU A 198 -3.39 -1.73 12.97
N ALA A 199 -3.51 -2.99 13.39
CA ALA A 199 -4.38 -3.39 14.49
C ALA A 199 -3.99 -2.68 15.81
N ARG A 200 -2.69 -2.64 16.12
CA ARG A 200 -2.17 -1.95 17.32
C ARG A 200 -2.42 -0.43 17.27
N GLU A 201 -2.32 0.19 16.10
CA GLU A 201 -2.62 1.61 15.95
C GLU A 201 -4.12 1.89 16.11
N ALA A 202 -4.99 1.00 15.62
CA ALA A 202 -6.44 1.10 15.81
C ALA A 202 -6.82 0.98 17.30
N GLU A 203 -6.24 0.03 18.03
CA GLU A 203 -6.44 -0.15 19.47
C GLU A 203 -6.00 1.08 20.28
N LYS A 204 -4.83 1.66 19.96
CA LYS A 204 -4.34 2.89 20.62
C LYS A 204 -5.27 4.07 20.37
N GLY A 205 -5.80 4.20 19.15
CA GLY A 205 -6.74 5.27 18.80
C GLY A 205 -8.11 5.13 19.45
N ALA A 206 -8.57 3.90 19.69
CA ALA A 206 -9.85 3.63 20.35
C ALA A 206 -9.82 3.79 21.89
N GLY A 207 -8.63 3.64 22.51
CA GLY A 207 -8.45 3.79 23.95
C GLY A 207 -8.10 5.20 24.44
N ALA A 208 -7.92 6.17 23.53
CA ALA A 208 -7.57 7.56 23.82
C ALA A 208 -8.82 8.47 23.83
#